data_AF-A0A949LBY7-F1
#
_entry.id   AF-A0A949LBY7-F1
#
_cell.length_a   1.000
_cell.length_b   1.000
_cell.length_c   1.000
_cell.angle_alpha   90.00
_cell.angle_beta   90.00
_cell.angle_gamma   90.00
#
_symmetry.space_group_name_H-M   'P 1'
#
loop_
_entity.id
_entity.type
_entity.pdbx_description
1 polymer ?
#
loop_
_entity_poly.entity_id
_entity_poly.type
_entity_poly.pdbx_seq_one_letter_code
_entity_poly.pdbx_strand_id
1 'polypeptide(L)'
;MSILKAAVIFISVYVALTMAGVSINYLLNLHPQITVNIACTVLAALSIRNKINLNSMYPYELLFFSALGGVITVLSIFLLSFIYTNFSAPSLLEALTSFLVNAIAVYITIYFSVLRKS
;
A
#
# COMPACT_ATOMS: atom_id res chain seq x y z
N MET A 1 -10.57 2.50 17.79
CA MET A 1 -11.00 1.66 16.65
C MET A 1 -10.18 0.37 16.71
N SER A 2 -10.76 -0.81 16.47
CA SER A 2 -9.97 -2.05 16.50
C SER A 2 -8.98 -2.12 15.33
N ILE A 3 -7.84 -2.78 15.53
CA ILE A 3 -6.80 -3.02 14.52
C ILE A 3 -7.39 -3.68 13.27
N LEU A 4 -8.37 -4.57 13.43
CA LEU A 4 -9.06 -5.22 12.32
C LEU A 4 -9.82 -4.21 11.43
N LYS A 5 -10.57 -3.28 12.04
CA LYS A 5 -11.29 -2.24 11.29
C LYS A 5 -10.33 -1.32 10.55
N ALA A 6 -9.20 -1.01 11.19
CA ALA A 6 -8.12 -0.26 10.59
C ALA A 6 -7.50 -0.99 9.38
N ALA A 7 -7.18 -2.27 9.51
CA ALA A 7 -6.70 -3.09 8.41
C ALA A 7 -7.68 -3.07 7.24
N VAL A 8 -8.98 -3.33 7.47
CA VAL A 8 -10.00 -3.30 6.41
C VAL A 8 -10.03 -1.96 5.67
N ILE A 9 -9.97 -0.84 6.41
CA ILE A 9 -9.90 0.49 5.79
C ILE A 9 -8.62 0.63 4.96
N PHE A 10 -7.47 0.17 5.47
CA PHE A 10 -6.22 0.17 4.74
C PHE A 10 -6.38 -0.52 3.39
N ILE A 11 -6.86 -1.76 3.41
CA ILE A 11 -7.00 -2.61 2.23
C ILE A 11 -7.94 -1.93 1.23
N SER A 12 -9.10 -1.47 1.70
CA SER A 12 -10.11 -0.84 0.83
C SER A 12 -9.60 0.42 0.14
N VAL A 13 -8.94 1.31 0.88
CA VAL A 13 -8.39 2.56 0.33
C VAL A 13 -7.22 2.25 -0.60
N TYR A 14 -6.35 1.34 -0.22
CA TYR A 14 -5.22 0.91 -1.03
C TYR A 14 -5.69 0.36 -2.37
N VAL A 15 -6.56 -0.65 -2.36
CA VAL A 15 -7.05 -1.30 -3.59
C VAL A 15 -7.79 -0.29 -4.47
N ALA A 16 -8.63 0.57 -3.89
CA ALA A 16 -9.34 1.60 -4.65
C ALA A 16 -8.37 2.59 -5.31
N LEU A 17 -7.36 3.08 -4.57
CA LEU A 17 -6.36 4.01 -5.11
C LEU A 17 -5.49 3.34 -6.17
N THR A 18 -5.05 2.11 -5.96
CA THR A 18 -4.22 1.37 -6.92
C THR A 18 -5.00 1.09 -8.21
N MET A 19 -6.25 0.65 -8.11
CA MET A 19 -7.09 0.42 -9.28
C MET A 19 -7.37 1.72 -10.04
N ALA A 20 -7.68 2.82 -9.34
CA ALA A 20 -7.88 4.13 -9.95
C ALA A 20 -6.60 4.65 -10.60
N GLY A 21 -5.46 4.57 -9.91
CA GLY A 21 -4.16 5.01 -10.38
C GLY A 21 -3.73 4.25 -11.63
N VAL A 22 -3.89 2.93 -11.65
CA VAL A 22 -3.55 2.10 -12.81
C VAL A 22 -4.50 2.32 -13.97
N SER A 23 -5.80 2.52 -13.72
CA SER A 23 -6.78 2.87 -14.76
C SER A 23 -6.46 4.21 -15.42
N ILE A 24 -6.16 5.24 -14.61
CA ILE A 24 -5.74 6.56 -15.12
C ILE A 24 -4.44 6.42 -15.90
N ASN A 25 -3.49 5.66 -15.37
CA ASN A 25 -2.20 5.48 -16.01
C ASN A 25 -2.30 4.76 -17.36
N TYR A 26 -3.15 3.73 -17.43
CA TYR A 26 -3.49 3.05 -18.67
C TYR A 26 -4.17 3.97 -19.70
N LEU A 27 -5.09 4.83 -19.25
CA LEU A 27 -5.75 5.82 -20.12
C LEU A 27 -4.78 6.90 -20.65
N LEU A 28 -3.75 7.25 -19.86
CA LEU A 28 -2.81 8.34 -20.17
C LEU A 28 -1.45 7.87 -20.70
N ASN A 29 -1.20 6.55 -20.81
CA ASN A 29 0.08 5.94 -21.23
C ASN A 29 1.31 6.44 -20.43
N LEU A 30 1.25 6.57 -19.10
CA LEU A 30 2.40 7.02 -18.29
C LEU A 30 3.26 5.84 -17.81
N HIS A 31 4.57 5.90 -18.02
CA HIS A 31 5.42 4.70 -17.91
C HIS A 31 6.00 4.29 -16.53
N PRO A 32 5.75 4.94 -15.37
CA PRO A 32 6.14 4.35 -14.08
C PRO A 32 4.94 3.84 -13.26
N GLN A 33 4.63 2.55 -13.36
CA GLN A 33 3.60 1.85 -12.57
C GLN A 33 4.02 1.64 -11.10
N ILE A 34 5.33 1.50 -10.84
CA ILE A 34 5.89 1.32 -9.49
C ILE A 34 5.65 2.57 -8.62
N THR A 35 5.85 3.76 -9.19
CA THR A 35 5.67 5.04 -8.47
C THR A 35 4.21 5.26 -8.09
N VAL A 36 3.27 4.86 -8.95
CA VAL A 36 1.82 4.91 -8.66
C VAL A 36 1.48 4.02 -7.48
N ASN A 37 2.01 2.79 -7.44
CA ASN A 37 1.79 1.89 -6.31
C ASN A 37 2.32 2.46 -5.00
N ILE A 38 3.56 2.98 -4.97
CA ILE A 38 4.13 3.58 -3.76
C ILE A 38 3.30 4.78 -3.29
N ALA A 39 2.85 5.65 -4.21
CA ALA A 39 2.01 6.79 -3.87
C ALA A 39 0.65 6.35 -3.28
N CYS A 40 0.03 5.32 -3.86
CA CYS A 40 -1.21 4.74 -3.33
C CYS A 40 -1.00 4.12 -1.95
N THR A 41 0.11 3.42 -1.73
CA THR A 41 0.54 2.87 -0.43
C THR A 41 0.65 3.96 0.64
N VAL A 42 1.32 5.07 0.32
CA VAL A 42 1.52 6.21 1.23
C VAL A 42 0.19 6.90 1.53
N LEU A 43 -0.65 7.14 0.53
CA LEU A 43 -1.97 7.77 0.71
C LEU A 43 -2.91 6.88 1.54
N ALA A 44 -2.87 5.56 1.35
CA ALA A 44 -3.62 4.62 2.17
C ALA A 44 -3.14 4.63 3.64
N ALA A 45 -1.82 4.66 3.86
CA ALA A 45 -1.24 4.75 5.19
C ALA A 45 -1.59 6.09 5.90
N LEU A 46 -1.59 7.21 5.16
CA LEU A 46 -2.01 8.52 5.68
C LEU A 46 -3.52 8.59 5.96
N SER A 47 -4.35 7.93 5.16
CA SER A 47 -5.80 7.88 5.38
C SER A 47 -6.14 7.18 6.71
N ILE A 48 -5.32 6.21 7.08
CA ILE A 48 -5.40 5.51 8.37
C ILE A 48 -4.97 6.38 9.54
N ARG A 49 -3.92 7.19 9.37
CA ARG A 49 -3.44 8.13 10.39
C ARG A 49 -4.57 9.00 10.95
N ASN A 50 -5.47 9.47 10.08
CA ASN A 50 -6.55 10.35 10.48
C ASN A 50 -7.69 9.62 11.22
N LYS A 51 -7.76 8.28 11.12
CA LYS A 51 -8.85 7.47 11.70
C LYS A 51 -8.43 6.61 12.90
N ILE A 52 -7.14 6.34 13.07
CA ILE A 52 -6.59 5.65 14.25
C ILE A 52 -5.88 6.65 15.13
N ASN A 53 -6.11 6.56 16.44
CA ASN A 53 -5.28 7.26 17.41
C ASN A 53 -3.90 6.58 17.47
N LEU A 54 -3.01 6.96 16.55
CA LEU A 54 -1.69 6.36 16.37
C LEU A 54 -0.77 6.44 17.60
N ASN A 55 -1.10 7.28 18.59
CA ASN A 55 -0.31 7.43 19.81
C ASN A 55 -0.34 6.17 20.71
N SER A 56 -1.21 5.19 20.43
CA SER A 56 -1.27 3.92 21.16
C SER A 56 -0.74 2.72 20.37
N MET A 57 -0.14 2.94 19.19
CA MET A 57 0.30 1.83 18.35
C MET A 57 1.60 1.23 18.88
N TYR A 58 1.55 -0.05 19.24
CA TYR A 58 2.75 -0.78 19.63
C TYR A 58 3.64 -1.10 18.42
N PRO A 59 4.96 -1.31 18.61
CA PRO A 59 5.88 -1.63 17.52
C PRO A 59 5.47 -2.86 16.68
N TYR A 60 4.83 -3.86 17.30
CA TYR A 60 4.34 -5.05 16.59
C TYR A 60 3.15 -4.74 15.66
N GLU A 61 2.33 -3.74 15.98
CA GLU A 61 1.22 -3.31 15.13
C GLU A 61 1.74 -2.57 13.89
N LEU A 62 2.79 -1.76 14.05
CA LEU A 62 3.49 -1.12 12.93
C LEU A 62 4.05 -2.16 11.95
N LEU A 63 4.72 -3.20 12.46
CA LEU A 63 5.23 -4.30 11.64
C LEU A 63 4.10 -5.05 10.92
N PHE A 64 2.98 -5.27 11.61
CA PHE A 64 1.80 -5.89 11.01
C PHE A 64 1.26 -5.07 9.83
N PHE A 65 1.06 -3.76 9.99
CA PHE A 65 0.58 -2.90 8.90
C PHE A 65 1.58 -2.81 7.75
N SER A 66 2.88 -2.78 8.05
CA SER A 66 3.95 -2.81 7.04
C SER A 66 3.92 -4.08 6.20
N ALA A 67 3.90 -5.25 6.85
CA ALA A 67 3.81 -6.53 6.16
C ALA A 67 2.51 -6.64 5.34
N LEU A 68 1.39 -6.21 5.91
CA LEU A 68 0.09 -6.19 5.25
C LEU A 68 0.09 -5.31 4.00
N GLY A 69 0.74 -4.13 4.04
CA GLY A 69 0.93 -3.29 2.86
C GLY A 69 1.78 -3.92 1.77
N GLY A 70 2.88 -4.58 2.15
CA GLY A 70 3.69 -5.36 1.22
C GLY A 70 2.88 -6.47 0.52
N VAL A 71 2.16 -7.29 1.30
CA VAL A 71 1.36 -8.42 0.78
C VAL A 71 0.29 -7.93 -0.18
N ILE A 72 -0.49 -6.91 0.22
CA ILE A 72 -1.60 -6.41 -0.59
C ILE A 72 -1.09 -5.79 -1.89
N THR A 73 0.09 -5.17 -1.88
CA THR A 73 0.69 -4.63 -3.10
C THR A 73 0.97 -5.73 -4.11
N VAL A 74 1.61 -6.82 -3.67
CA VAL A 74 1.88 -7.98 -4.53
C VAL A 74 0.58 -8.56 -5.07
N LEU A 75 -0.41 -8.81 -4.20
CA LEU A 75 -1.72 -9.33 -4.60
C LEU A 75 -2.42 -8.42 -5.62
N SER A 76 -2.33 -7.11 -5.43
CA SER A 76 -2.95 -6.13 -6.33
C SER A 76 -2.26 -6.12 -7.69
N ILE A 77 -0.93 -6.25 -7.75
CA ILE A 77 -0.20 -6.37 -9.03
C ILE A 77 -0.61 -7.63 -9.78
N PHE A 78 -0.73 -8.78 -9.09
CA PHE A 78 -1.25 -10.00 -9.71
C PHE A 78 -2.69 -9.84 -10.20
N LEU A 79 -3.57 -9.21 -9.40
CA LEU A 79 -4.94 -8.92 -9.80
C LEU A 79 -4.98 -8.02 -11.05
N LEU A 80 -4.12 -7.00 -11.12
CA LEU A 80 -4.02 -6.12 -12.28
C LEU A 80 -3.54 -6.87 -13.53
N SER A 81 -2.57 -7.78 -13.41
CA SER A 81 -2.14 -8.64 -14.52
C SER A 81 -3.23 -9.58 -15.02
N PHE A 82 -4.17 -9.95 -14.14
CA PHE A 82 -5.34 -10.73 -14.53
C PHE A 82 -6.39 -9.88 -15.26
N ILE A 83 -6.60 -8.64 -14.83
CA ILE A 83 -7.62 -7.73 -15.39
C ILE A 83 -7.16 -7.08 -16.70
N TYR A 84 -5.89 -6.72 -16.81
CA TYR A 84 -5.32 -6.03 -17.96
C TYR A 84 -4.33 -6.92 -18.70
N THR A 85 -4.64 -7.25 -19.96
CA THR A 85 -3.80 -8.12 -20.81
C THR A 85 -2.42 -7.55 -21.12
N ASN A 86 -2.23 -6.23 -20.96
CA ASN A 86 -0.96 -5.55 -21.19
C ASN A 86 -0.07 -5.49 -19.93
N PHE A 87 -0.53 -6.02 -18.80
CA PHE A 87 0.26 -6.11 -17.58
C PHE A 87 0.96 -7.47 -17.52
N SER A 88 2.28 -7.46 -17.62
CA SER A 88 3.10 -8.63 -17.30
C SER A 88 2.99 -8.96 -15.82
N ALA A 89 2.64 -10.20 -15.51
CA ALA A 89 2.71 -10.68 -14.14
C ALA A 89 4.17 -10.59 -13.65
N PRO A 90 4.40 -10.13 -12.40
CA PRO A 90 5.74 -9.99 -11.88
C PRO A 90 6.36 -11.36 -11.66
N SER A 91 7.66 -11.47 -11.95
CA SER A 91 8.47 -12.61 -11.50
C SER A 91 8.52 -12.69 -9.97
N LEU A 92 8.90 -13.84 -9.42
CA LEU A 92 9.06 -14.03 -7.97
C LEU A 92 9.97 -12.96 -7.35
N LEU A 93 11.06 -12.61 -8.06
CA LEU A 93 12.04 -11.64 -7.60
C LEU A 93 11.45 -10.23 -7.60
N GLU A 94 10.73 -9.83 -8.65
CA GLU A 94 10.04 -8.54 -8.71
C GLU A 94 8.93 -8.41 -7.65
N ALA A 95 8.19 -9.50 -7.40
CA ALA A 95 7.19 -9.55 -6.35
C ALA A 95 7.81 -9.38 -4.96
N LEU A 96 8.95 -10.03 -4.68
CA LEU A 96 9.69 -9.87 -3.42
C LEU A 96 10.25 -8.45 -3.27
N THR A 97 10.84 -7.89 -4.33
CA THR A 97 11.31 -6.50 -4.30
C THR A 97 10.17 -5.53 -4.07
N SER A 98 9.04 -5.72 -4.75
CA SER A 98 7.84 -4.89 -4.57
C SER A 98 7.27 -5.01 -3.15
N PHE A 99 7.23 -6.21 -2.59
CA PHE A 99 6.85 -6.46 -1.20
C PHE A 99 7.73 -5.64 -0.24
N LEU A 100 9.06 -5.80 -0.34
CA LEU A 100 10.00 -5.14 0.57
C LEU A 100 9.92 -3.61 0.47
N VAL A 101 9.91 -3.07 -0.75
CA VAL A 101 9.84 -1.63 -0.98
C VAL A 101 8.54 -1.04 -0.41
N ASN A 102 7.39 -1.69 -0.66
CA ASN A 102 6.10 -1.19 -0.16
C ASN A 102 5.96 -1.39 1.35
N ALA A 103 6.46 -2.50 1.91
CA ALA A 103 6.47 -2.72 3.34
C ALA A 103 7.30 -1.63 4.06
N ILE A 104 8.49 -1.32 3.55
CA ILE A 104 9.34 -0.23 4.06
C ILE A 104 8.62 1.11 3.93
N ALA A 105 8.00 1.40 2.78
CA ALA A 105 7.27 2.65 2.56
C ALA A 105 6.12 2.84 3.57
N VAL A 106 5.33 1.79 3.84
CA VAL A 106 4.29 1.83 4.87
C VAL A 106 4.89 2.05 6.25
N TYR A 107 5.94 1.30 6.59
CA TYR A 107 6.59 1.40 7.89
C TYR A 107 7.07 2.82 8.17
N ILE A 108 7.84 3.39 7.23
CA ILE A 108 8.35 4.75 7.30
C ILE A 108 7.20 5.77 7.42
N THR A 109 6.16 5.62 6.59
CA THR A 109 5.02 6.54 6.57
C THR A 109 4.27 6.55 7.90
N ILE A 110 3.98 5.38 8.47
CA ILE A 110 3.30 5.28 9.76
C ILE A 110 4.22 5.76 10.88
N TYR A 111 5.50 5.37 10.87
CA TYR A 111 6.50 5.76 11.88
C TYR A 111 6.67 7.28 11.98
N PHE A 112 6.88 7.98 10.86
CA PHE A 112 6.96 9.45 10.86
C PHE A 112 5.62 10.10 11.21
N SER A 113 4.50 9.47 10.84
CA SER A 113 3.17 9.96 11.21
C SER A 113 2.90 9.87 12.72
N VAL A 114 3.50 8.90 13.41
CA VAL A 114 3.48 8.75 14.88
C VAL A 114 4.39 9.79 15.54
N LEU A 115 5.65 9.92 15.09
CA LEU A 115 6.63 10.86 15.67
C LEU A 115 6.20 12.33 15.57
N ARG A 116 5.51 12.74 14.50
CA ARG A 116 5.11 14.15 14.31
C ARG A 116 4.04 14.63 15.31
N LYS A 117 3.50 13.76 16.17
CA LYS A 117 2.52 14.11 17.21
C LYS A 117 3.11 14.16 18.64
N SER A 118 4.34 13.72 18.85
CA SER A 118 5.07 13.89 20.12
C SER A 118 5.83 15.21 20.14
#